data_AF-A0A3N0XXJ8-F1
#
_entry.id   AF-A0A3N0XXJ8-F1
#
_cell.length_a   1.000
_cell.length_b   1.000
_cell.length_c   1.000
_cell.angle_alpha   90.00
_cell.angle_beta   90.00
_cell.angle_gamma   90.00
#
_symmetry.space_group_name_H-M   'P 1'
#
loop_
_entity.id
_entity.type
_entity.pdbx_description
1 polymer ?
#
loop_
_entity_poly.entity_id
_entity_poly.type
_entity_poly.pdbx_seq_one_letter_code
_entity_poly.pdbx_strand_id
1 'polypeptide(L)'
;MCSQKAYPFHQIHQMAVMTVIQQCRNEQTSATGISGWMHLMLVYSMTAQHHFWFTLYAVDSRGSRSDASFVAVRTSCPMVDDSKAEEIADKVYNLYNGYTSGKEQQTAYNTLMEISPPLLYRVQHHYNSHYEKFGDFVWRSEDELGPRKAHLILRRMDRISLFCRSLLRSGFIQSRTESVPYMLCRSDDTRPGGTLWHSSLHETRLACLEKVISVQRNIYGKSKLR
;
A
#
# COMPACT_ATOMS: atom_id res chain seq x y z
N MET A 1 -37.23 -6.42 -0.57
CA MET A 1 -36.16 -6.14 -1.58
C MET A 1 -34.96 -5.47 -0.88
N CYS A 2 -33.73 -5.99 -1.07
CA CYS A 2 -32.51 -5.45 -0.45
C CYS A 2 -31.62 -4.76 -1.49
N SER A 3 -31.05 -3.61 -1.13
CA SER A 3 -30.04 -2.89 -1.92
C SER A 3 -28.70 -2.96 -1.21
N GLN A 4 -27.61 -3.13 -1.96
CA GLN A 4 -26.25 -3.17 -1.42
C GLN A 4 -25.38 -2.12 -2.11
N LYS A 5 -24.52 -1.44 -1.36
CA LYS A 5 -23.45 -0.59 -1.91
C LYS A 5 -22.14 -0.83 -1.18
N ALA A 6 -21.07 -1.02 -1.95
CA ALA A 6 -19.72 -1.12 -1.44
C ALA A 6 -19.00 0.23 -1.57
N TYR A 7 -18.27 0.61 -0.52
CA TYR A 7 -17.50 1.85 -0.48
C TYR A 7 -16.08 1.57 0.04
N PRO A 8 -15.05 2.19 -0.57
CA PRO A 8 -13.74 2.25 0.05
C PRO A 8 -13.80 3.21 1.24
N PHE A 9 -13.53 2.71 2.44
CA PHE A 9 -13.66 3.53 3.66
C PHE A 9 -12.36 4.25 4.00
N HIS A 10 -11.24 3.53 3.92
CA HIS A 10 -9.93 4.10 4.15
C HIS A 10 -8.86 3.29 3.43
N GLN A 11 -7.99 3.99 2.69
CA GLN A 11 -6.79 3.40 2.13
C GLN A 11 -5.61 3.66 3.07
N ILE A 12 -5.01 2.59 3.58
CA ILE A 12 -3.97 2.67 4.59
C ILE A 12 -2.82 1.76 4.15
N HIS A 13 -1.86 2.33 3.45
CA HIS A 13 -0.66 1.64 2.97
C HIS A 13 -0.96 0.43 2.04
N GLN A 14 -0.57 -0.77 2.50
CA GLN A 14 -0.77 -2.08 1.87
C GLN A 14 -2.05 -2.77 2.37
N MET A 15 -2.98 -1.99 2.94
CA MET A 15 -4.26 -2.45 3.42
C MET A 15 -5.40 -1.70 2.74
N ALA A 16 -6.47 -2.41 2.43
CA ALA A 16 -7.72 -1.86 1.95
C ALA A 16 -8.85 -2.19 2.93
N VAL A 17 -9.61 -1.16 3.30
CA VAL A 17 -10.82 -1.29 4.11
C VAL A 17 -12.03 -1.12 3.20
N MET A 18 -12.79 -2.19 3.03
CA MET A 18 -14.04 -2.18 2.27
C MET A 18 -15.23 -2.20 3.22
N THR A 19 -16.02 -1.14 3.19
CA THR A 19 -17.29 -1.07 3.91
C THR A 19 -18.43 -1.40 2.96
N VAL A 20 -19.27 -2.32 3.41
CA VAL A 20 -20.42 -2.81 2.67
C VAL A 20 -21.66 -2.48 3.46
N ILE A 21 -22.51 -1.63 2.88
CA ILE A 21 -23.80 -1.29 3.48
C ILE A 21 -24.86 -2.08 2.73
N GLN A 22 -25.55 -2.95 3.46
CA GLN A 22 -26.70 -3.69 2.97
C GLN A 22 -27.96 -3.16 3.64
N GLN A 23 -28.91 -2.71 2.83
CA GLN A 23 -30.15 -2.09 3.28
C GLN A 23 -31.33 -2.93 2.80
N CYS A 24 -32.09 -3.49 3.72
CA CYS A 24 -33.21 -4.37 3.43
C CYS A 24 -34.52 -3.71 3.83
N ARG A 25 -35.49 -3.69 2.93
CA ARG A 25 -36.87 -3.31 3.26
C ARG A 25 -37.52 -4.50 3.97
N ASN A 26 -37.90 -4.33 5.24
CA ASN A 26 -38.67 -5.34 5.98
C ASN A 26 -40.10 -5.39 5.45
N GLU A 27 -40.58 -6.56 5.03
CA GLU A 27 -41.96 -6.77 4.58
C GLU A 27 -42.93 -7.07 5.75
N GLN A 28 -42.43 -7.24 6.98
CA GLN A 28 -43.21 -7.72 8.13
C GLN A 28 -43.65 -6.66 9.15
N THR A 29 -43.37 -5.37 8.92
CA THR A 29 -43.81 -4.30 9.83
C THR A 29 -44.55 -3.21 9.06
N SER A 30 -45.77 -2.88 9.48
CA SER A 30 -46.62 -1.77 8.99
C SER A 30 -46.03 -0.37 9.26
N ALA A 31 -44.85 -0.29 9.87
CA ALA A 31 -44.03 0.91 9.95
C ALA A 31 -42.91 0.80 8.91
N THR A 32 -42.57 1.93 8.28
CA THR A 32 -41.48 2.18 7.34
C THR A 32 -40.08 1.90 7.93
N GLY A 33 -39.85 0.69 8.43
CA GLY A 33 -38.61 0.24 9.05
C GLY A 33 -37.67 -0.28 7.98
N ILE A 34 -36.66 0.52 7.65
CA ILE A 34 -35.52 0.06 6.87
C ILE A 34 -34.50 -0.51 7.86
N SER A 35 -34.22 -1.81 7.77
CA SER A 35 -33.12 -2.42 8.53
C SER A 35 -31.83 -2.31 7.71
N GLY A 36 -30.76 -1.84 8.35
CA GLY A 36 -29.46 -1.61 7.71
C GLY A 36 -28.36 -2.38 8.44
N TRP A 37 -27.56 -3.13 7.68
CA TRP A 37 -26.43 -3.89 8.18
C TRP A 37 -25.14 -3.40 7.54
N MET A 38 -24.11 -3.19 8.35
CA MET A 38 -22.78 -2.82 7.89
C MET A 38 -21.84 -4.02 8.03
N HIS A 39 -21.30 -4.48 6.90
CA HIS A 39 -20.27 -5.50 6.86
C HIS A 39 -18.94 -4.84 6.49
N LEU A 40 -17.87 -5.21 7.20
CA LEU A 40 -16.52 -4.68 6.97
C LEU A 40 -15.59 -5.81 6.56
N MET A 41 -14.88 -5.65 5.44
CA MET A 41 -13.77 -6.53 5.08
C MET A 41 -12.45 -5.74 5.08
N LEU A 42 -11.49 -6.29 5.82
CA LEU A 42 -10.11 -5.82 5.82
C LEU A 42 -9.26 -6.75 4.98
N VAL A 43 -8.63 -6.20 3.94
CA VAL A 43 -7.65 -6.89 3.12
C VAL A 43 -6.27 -6.36 3.47
N TYR A 44 -5.39 -7.23 3.97
CA TYR A 44 -4.01 -6.92 4.31
C TYR A 44 -3.03 -7.67 3.39
N SER A 45 -1.74 -7.33 3.45
CA SER A 45 -0.68 -7.88 2.59
C SER A 45 -0.83 -7.58 1.10
N MET A 46 -1.43 -6.45 0.74
CA MET A 46 -1.52 -6.02 -0.66
C MET A 46 -0.16 -5.50 -1.15
N THR A 47 0.16 -5.71 -2.43
CA THR A 47 1.39 -5.14 -3.00
C THR A 47 1.27 -3.62 -3.10
N ALA A 48 2.34 -2.90 -2.75
CA ALA A 48 2.39 -1.44 -2.88
C ALA A 48 2.47 -1.00 -4.36
N GLN A 49 1.99 0.20 -4.67
CA GLN A 49 1.94 0.78 -6.03
C GLN A 49 1.07 0.03 -7.06
N HIS A 50 0.10 -0.76 -6.59
CA HIS A 50 -0.78 -1.56 -7.46
C HIS A 50 -2.23 -1.08 -7.39
N HIS A 51 -2.96 -1.30 -8.47
CA HIS A 51 -4.40 -1.06 -8.54
C HIS A 51 -5.13 -2.39 -8.34
N PHE A 52 -6.07 -2.40 -7.42
CA PHE A 52 -6.92 -3.54 -7.11
C PHE A 52 -8.37 -3.21 -7.42
N TRP A 53 -9.08 -4.20 -7.94
CA TRP A 53 -10.49 -4.12 -8.27
C TRP A 53 -11.22 -5.15 -7.42
N PHE A 54 -12.16 -4.68 -6.61
CA PHE A 54 -12.99 -5.53 -5.78
C PHE A 54 -14.41 -5.51 -6.31
N THR A 55 -14.99 -6.70 -6.47
CA THR A 55 -16.38 -6.88 -6.90
C THR A 55 -17.15 -7.55 -5.77
N LEU A 56 -18.36 -7.05 -5.50
CA LEU A 56 -19.22 -7.57 -4.46
C LEU A 56 -20.65 -7.69 -4.97
N TYR A 57 -21.32 -8.79 -4.58
CA TYR A 57 -22.74 -9.00 -4.81
C TYR A 57 -23.33 -9.79 -3.64
N ALA A 58 -24.61 -9.62 -3.37
CA ALA A 58 -25.35 -10.41 -2.39
C ALA A 58 -25.95 -11.65 -3.06
N VAL A 59 -26.14 -12.70 -2.27
CA VAL A 59 -26.85 -13.92 -2.66
C VAL A 59 -27.99 -14.13 -1.67
N ASP A 60 -29.22 -14.30 -2.16
CA ASP A 60 -30.38 -14.59 -1.30
C ASP A 60 -30.47 -16.09 -0.93
N SER A 61 -31.43 -16.44 -0.07
CA SER A 61 -31.63 -17.84 0.37
C SER A 61 -32.05 -18.79 -0.76
N ARG A 62 -32.50 -18.26 -1.90
CA ARG A 62 -32.89 -19.01 -3.10
C ARG A 62 -31.76 -19.09 -4.14
N GLY A 63 -30.62 -18.44 -3.88
CA GLY A 63 -29.47 -18.38 -4.77
C GLY A 63 -29.50 -17.24 -5.80
N SER A 64 -30.48 -16.34 -5.76
CA SER A 64 -30.54 -15.17 -6.65
C SER A 64 -29.44 -14.18 -6.28
N ARG A 65 -28.86 -13.53 -7.28
CA ARG A 65 -27.79 -12.54 -7.09
C ARG A 65 -28.32 -11.12 -7.20
N SER A 66 -27.80 -10.21 -6.37
CA SER A 66 -28.00 -8.78 -6.57
C SER A 66 -27.15 -8.27 -7.74
N ASP A 67 -27.43 -7.03 -8.17
CA ASP A 67 -26.48 -6.26 -8.98
C ASP A 67 -25.12 -6.15 -8.27
N ALA A 68 -24.05 -6.18 -9.06
CA ALA A 68 -22.69 -6.11 -8.56
C ALA A 68 -22.28 -4.66 -8.25
N SER A 69 -21.58 -4.48 -7.13
CA SER A 69 -20.87 -3.25 -6.77
C SER A 69 -19.38 -3.41 -7.03
N PHE A 70 -18.74 -2.33 -7.50
CA PHE A 70 -17.31 -2.31 -7.84
C PHE A 70 -16.58 -1.22 -7.06
N VAL A 71 -15.39 -1.55 -6.54
CA VAL A 71 -14.51 -0.60 -5.86
C VAL A 71 -13.10 -0.75 -6.41
N ALA A 72 -12.53 0.35 -6.88
CA ALA A 72 -11.14 0.44 -7.33
C ALA A 72 -10.27 1.09 -6.25
N VAL A 73 -9.14 0.48 -5.92
CA VAL A 73 -8.26 0.90 -4.82
C VAL A 73 -6.81 0.94 -5.29
N ARG A 74 -6.08 2.02 -5.00
CA ARG A 74 -4.67 2.18 -5.41
C ARG A 74 -3.73 2.22 -4.21
N THR A 75 -2.99 1.14 -3.97
CA THR A 75 -2.11 1.04 -2.79
C THR A 75 -1.06 2.15 -2.76
N SER A 76 -0.69 2.57 -1.54
CA SER A 76 0.25 3.67 -1.36
C SER A 76 1.64 3.30 -1.88
N CYS A 77 2.52 4.30 -1.94
CA CYS A 77 3.94 4.05 -2.15
C CYS A 77 4.54 3.27 -0.97
N PRO A 78 5.58 2.45 -1.21
CA PRO A 78 6.30 1.75 -0.17
C PRO A 78 6.93 2.73 0.82
N MET A 79 7.08 2.28 2.07
CA MET A 79 7.80 3.03 3.10
C MET A 79 9.23 3.34 2.66
N VAL A 80 9.67 4.57 2.92
CA VAL A 80 11.03 5.03 2.66
C VAL A 80 11.56 5.70 3.91
N ASP A 81 12.73 5.24 4.37
CA ASP A 81 13.51 5.92 5.40
C ASP A 81 14.35 7.00 4.73
N ASP A 82 13.92 8.26 4.91
CA ASP A 82 14.52 9.42 4.26
C ASP A 82 15.94 9.70 4.75
N SER A 83 16.17 9.53 6.07
CA SER A 83 17.49 9.71 6.68
C SER A 83 18.47 8.66 6.18
N LYS A 84 18.01 7.41 6.03
CA LYS A 84 18.85 6.35 5.47
C LYS A 84 19.18 6.60 4.01
N ALA A 85 18.24 7.16 3.24
CA ALA A 85 18.48 7.53 1.84
C ALA A 85 19.57 8.61 1.72
N GLU A 86 19.53 9.62 2.58
CA GLU A 86 20.53 10.69 2.63
C GLU A 86 21.92 10.15 3.03
N GLU A 87 22.00 9.33 4.08
CA GLU A 87 23.26 8.66 4.50
C GLU A 87 23.89 7.84 3.37
N ILE A 88 23.08 7.11 2.60
CA ILE A 88 23.58 6.32 1.47
C ILE A 88 24.04 7.23 0.32
N ALA A 89 23.36 8.35 0.06
CA ALA A 89 23.79 9.30 -0.96
C ALA A 89 25.19 9.86 -0.65
N ASP A 90 25.41 10.29 0.60
CA ASP A 90 26.70 10.78 1.08
C ASP A 90 27.78 9.69 0.99
N LYS A 91 27.44 8.46 1.40
CA LYS A 91 28.35 7.31 1.30
C LYS A 91 28.77 7.04 -0.15
N VAL A 92 27.82 7.04 -1.07
CA VAL A 92 28.10 6.79 -2.50
C VAL A 92 28.95 7.90 -3.10
N TYR A 93 28.66 9.16 -2.76
CA TYR A 93 29.49 10.29 -3.16
C TYR A 93 30.94 10.14 -2.68
N ASN A 94 31.15 9.77 -1.43
CA ASN A 94 32.49 9.54 -0.89
C ASN A 94 33.21 8.37 -1.56
N LEU A 95 32.50 7.29 -1.91
CA LEU A 95 33.07 6.15 -2.63
C LEU A 95 33.48 6.51 -4.07
N TYR A 96 32.73 7.40 -4.73
CA TYR A 96 33.10 7.91 -6.06
C TYR A 96 34.31 8.83 -6.00
N ASN A 97 34.41 9.69 -4.97
CA ASN A 97 35.56 10.58 -4.78
C ASN A 97 36.83 9.90 -4.26
N GLY A 98 36.78 8.64 -3.81
CA GLY A 98 37.91 7.90 -3.25
C GLY A 98 39.07 7.60 -4.22
N TYR A 99 38.98 8.05 -5.48
CA TYR A 99 39.90 7.72 -6.59
C TYR A 99 39.95 6.20 -6.88
N THR A 100 38.75 5.61 -6.96
CA THR A 100 38.37 4.30 -7.52
C THR A 100 39.32 3.14 -7.29
N SER A 101 39.45 2.71 -6.05
CA SER A 101 39.77 1.30 -5.79
C SER A 101 38.65 0.41 -6.34
N GLY A 102 38.98 -0.71 -7.00
CA GLY A 102 37.98 -1.68 -7.44
C GLY A 102 37.10 -2.21 -6.30
N LYS A 103 37.59 -2.17 -5.05
CA LYS A 103 36.81 -2.49 -3.85
C LYS A 103 35.74 -1.44 -3.55
N GLU A 104 36.04 -0.15 -3.72
CA GLU A 104 35.10 0.95 -3.49
C GLU A 104 33.99 0.94 -4.55
N GLN A 105 34.36 0.75 -5.82
CA GLN A 105 33.40 0.57 -6.92
C GLN A 105 32.45 -0.59 -6.64
N GLN A 106 32.97 -1.74 -6.22
CA GLN A 106 32.13 -2.90 -5.90
C GLN A 106 31.25 -2.64 -4.66
N THR A 107 31.75 -1.92 -3.67
CA THR A 107 30.98 -1.56 -2.46
C THR A 107 29.85 -0.59 -2.79
N ALA A 108 30.08 0.41 -3.65
CA ALA A 108 29.07 1.34 -4.13
C ALA A 108 27.98 0.58 -4.91
N TYR A 109 28.39 -0.25 -5.87
CA TYR A 109 27.47 -1.07 -6.66
C TYR A 109 26.61 -1.98 -5.78
N ASN A 110 27.22 -2.72 -4.84
CA ASN A 110 26.49 -3.60 -3.93
C ASN A 110 25.49 -2.82 -3.06
N THR A 111 25.93 -1.69 -2.47
CA THR A 111 25.05 -0.84 -1.65
C THR A 111 23.81 -0.41 -2.44
N LEU A 112 23.97 0.05 -3.69
CA LEU A 112 22.88 0.49 -4.55
C LEU A 112 21.99 -0.67 -5.04
N MET A 113 22.54 -1.88 -5.15
CA MET A 113 21.81 -3.09 -5.55
C MET A 113 21.11 -3.80 -4.38
N GLU A 114 21.51 -3.58 -3.14
CA GLU A 114 20.89 -4.20 -1.97
C GLU A 114 19.61 -3.47 -1.54
N ILE A 115 19.52 -2.16 -1.79
CA ILE A 115 18.37 -1.34 -1.37
C ILE A 115 17.14 -1.46 -2.28
N SER A 116 15.96 -1.20 -1.72
CA SER A 116 14.71 -1.25 -2.50
C SER A 116 14.68 -0.17 -3.59
N PRO A 117 13.98 -0.39 -4.73
CA PRO A 117 13.89 0.64 -5.77
C PRO A 117 13.36 2.01 -5.31
N PRO A 118 12.32 2.11 -4.45
CA PRO A 118 11.89 3.39 -3.89
C PRO A 118 12.98 4.08 -3.07
N LEU A 119 13.76 3.33 -2.29
CA LEU A 119 14.87 3.86 -1.52
C LEU A 119 16.00 4.34 -2.45
N LEU A 120 16.33 3.57 -3.49
CA LEU A 120 17.30 3.96 -4.52
C LEU A 120 16.90 5.25 -5.24
N TYR A 121 15.62 5.40 -5.58
CA TYR A 121 15.10 6.63 -6.17
C TYR A 121 15.23 7.83 -5.24
N ARG A 122 15.09 7.59 -3.92
CA ARG A 122 15.29 8.62 -2.90
C ARG A 122 16.77 8.96 -2.69
N VAL A 123 17.67 7.97 -2.76
CA VAL A 123 19.12 8.18 -2.77
C VAL A 123 19.52 9.08 -3.94
N GLN A 124 19.01 8.80 -5.16
CA GLN A 124 19.27 9.65 -6.33
C GLN A 124 18.81 11.10 -6.09
N HIS A 125 17.63 11.30 -5.48
CA HIS A 125 17.13 12.62 -5.16
C HIS A 125 18.07 13.40 -4.23
N HIS A 126 18.50 12.78 -3.12
CA HIS A 126 19.45 13.41 -2.18
C HIS A 126 20.82 13.65 -2.81
N TYR A 127 21.34 12.67 -3.56
CA TYR A 127 22.62 12.81 -4.25
C TYR A 127 22.61 14.02 -5.18
N ASN A 128 21.59 14.16 -6.01
CA ASN A 128 21.49 15.30 -6.93
C ASN A 128 21.27 16.62 -6.17
N SER A 129 20.48 16.61 -5.09
CA SER A 129 20.28 17.81 -4.27
C SER A 129 21.59 18.38 -3.71
N HIS A 130 22.55 17.52 -3.34
CA HIS A 130 23.80 17.94 -2.68
C HIS A 130 24.98 18.06 -3.65
N TYR A 131 25.04 17.19 -4.66
CA TYR A 131 26.27 16.93 -5.42
C TYR A 131 26.15 17.11 -6.94
N GLU A 132 24.97 17.48 -7.48
CA GLU A 132 24.76 17.65 -8.93
C GLU A 132 25.76 18.62 -9.58
N LYS A 133 26.25 19.63 -8.85
CA LYS A 133 27.32 20.54 -9.30
C LYS A 133 28.62 19.83 -9.68
N PHE A 134 28.84 18.61 -9.20
CA PHE A 134 30.00 17.78 -9.51
C PHE A 134 29.66 16.68 -10.52
N GLY A 135 28.47 16.67 -11.11
CA GLY A 135 27.95 15.62 -11.97
C GLY A 135 26.77 14.93 -11.31
N ASP A 136 25.68 14.78 -12.07
CA ASP A 136 24.49 14.11 -11.56
C ASP A 136 24.76 12.62 -11.25
N PHE A 137 23.88 12.03 -10.44
CA PHE A 137 23.99 10.63 -10.02
C PHE A 137 24.09 9.64 -11.18
N VAL A 138 23.40 9.89 -12.30
CA VAL A 138 23.37 8.99 -13.45
C VAL A 138 24.72 9.00 -14.14
N TRP A 139 25.19 10.20 -14.48
CA TRP A 139 26.46 10.43 -15.15
C TRP A 139 27.63 9.95 -14.30
N ARG A 140 27.64 10.30 -13.00
CA ARG A 140 28.66 9.83 -12.06
C ARG A 140 28.64 8.32 -11.85
N SER A 141 27.46 7.70 -11.78
CA SER A 141 27.36 6.24 -11.69
C SER A 141 27.98 5.56 -12.92
N GLU A 142 27.79 6.13 -14.11
CA GLU A 142 28.34 5.59 -15.36
C GLU A 142 29.86 5.76 -15.44
N ASP A 143 30.39 6.92 -15.06
CA ASP A 143 31.83 7.19 -15.02
C ASP A 143 32.57 6.25 -14.05
N GLU A 144 32.04 6.12 -12.83
CA GLU A 144 32.71 5.43 -11.72
C GLU A 144 32.52 3.91 -11.74
N LEU A 145 31.40 3.42 -12.29
CA LEU A 145 31.05 1.98 -12.29
C LEU A 145 31.00 1.36 -13.70
N GLY A 146 31.03 2.17 -14.75
CA GLY A 146 30.84 1.78 -16.13
C GLY A 146 29.37 1.63 -16.54
N PRO A 147 29.09 1.73 -17.86
CA PRO A 147 27.73 1.82 -18.41
C PRO A 147 26.84 0.63 -18.05
N ARG A 148 27.41 -0.59 -18.00
CA ARG A 148 26.64 -1.80 -17.70
C ARG A 148 26.11 -1.80 -16.26
N LYS A 149 26.95 -1.44 -15.29
CA LYS A 149 26.55 -1.43 -13.87
C LYS A 149 25.60 -0.27 -13.59
N ALA A 150 25.89 0.91 -14.11
CA ALA A 150 25.01 2.07 -14.01
C ALA A 150 23.61 1.76 -14.57
N HIS A 151 23.52 1.21 -15.78
CA HIS A 151 22.24 0.85 -16.38
C HIS A 151 21.43 -0.15 -15.54
N LEU A 152 22.07 -1.14 -14.92
CA LEU A 152 21.38 -2.10 -14.04
C LEU A 152 20.81 -1.43 -12.79
N ILE A 153 21.52 -0.46 -12.21
CA ILE A 153 21.04 0.34 -11.08
C ILE A 153 19.81 1.15 -11.51
N LEU A 154 19.93 1.90 -12.60
CA LEU A 154 18.87 2.79 -13.08
C LEU A 154 17.58 2.05 -13.44
N ARG A 155 17.70 0.90 -14.11
CA ARG A 155 16.56 0.07 -14.52
C ARG A 155 15.72 -0.42 -13.34
N ARG A 156 16.26 -0.47 -12.11
CA ARG A 156 15.46 -0.82 -10.92
C ARG A 156 14.38 0.23 -10.66
N MET A 157 14.67 1.49 -10.92
CA MET A 157 13.75 2.60 -10.66
C MET A 157 12.61 2.68 -11.69
N ASP A 158 12.71 1.99 -12.82
CA ASP A 158 11.65 1.90 -13.85
C ASP A 158 10.40 1.18 -13.38
N ARG A 159 10.52 0.36 -12.35
CA ARG A 159 9.38 -0.34 -11.74
C ARG A 159 8.54 0.55 -10.83
N ILE A 160 8.98 1.78 -10.55
CA ILE A 160 8.28 2.71 -9.68
C ILE A 160 7.21 3.46 -10.49
N SER A 161 5.97 3.42 -10.03
CA SER A 161 4.87 4.14 -10.67
C SER A 161 5.10 5.65 -10.70
N LEU A 162 4.60 6.33 -11.74
CA LEU A 162 4.74 7.78 -11.91
C LEU A 162 4.24 8.58 -10.69
N PHE A 163 3.15 8.13 -10.08
CA PHE A 163 2.61 8.72 -8.85
C PHE A 163 3.62 8.68 -7.71
N CYS A 164 4.25 7.52 -7.48
CA CYS A 164 5.25 7.40 -6.43
C CYS A 164 6.53 8.14 -6.76
N ARG A 165 6.96 8.19 -8.02
CA ARG A 165 8.08 9.04 -8.43
C ARG A 165 7.82 10.51 -8.07
N SER A 166 6.61 11.01 -8.30
CA SER A 166 6.23 12.38 -7.92
C SER A 166 6.30 12.60 -6.41
N LEU A 167 5.78 11.67 -5.60
CA LEU A 167 5.79 11.78 -4.14
C LEU A 167 7.19 11.62 -3.55
N LEU A 168 8.02 10.75 -4.10
CA LEU A 168 9.39 10.50 -3.64
C LEU A 168 10.37 11.66 -3.95
N ARG A 169 9.94 12.65 -4.75
CA ARG A 169 10.66 13.92 -4.98
C ARG A 169 10.31 15.02 -3.98
N SER A 170 9.48 14.72 -2.98
CA SER A 170 9.11 15.70 -1.95
C SER A 170 10.33 16.19 -1.17
N GLY A 171 10.26 17.39 -0.58
CA GLY A 171 11.39 17.95 0.16
C GLY A 171 11.80 17.10 1.38
N PHE A 172 10.83 16.45 2.02
CA PHE A 172 11.11 15.43 3.04
C PHE A 172 10.05 14.32 3.01
N ILE A 173 10.43 13.17 3.58
CA ILE A 173 9.53 12.05 3.82
C ILE A 173 9.67 11.63 5.28
N GLN A 174 8.55 11.55 6.00
CA GLN A 174 8.53 11.05 7.38
C GLN A 174 7.66 9.80 7.49
N SER A 175 8.12 8.80 8.22
CA SER A 175 7.32 7.63 8.56
C SER A 175 6.49 7.91 9.82
N ARG A 176 5.16 7.68 9.74
CA ARG A 176 4.26 7.68 10.89
C ARG A 176 3.60 6.31 11.02
N THR A 177 3.59 5.76 12.23
CA THR A 177 2.79 4.58 12.56
C THR A 177 1.48 5.01 13.22
N GLU A 178 0.36 4.54 12.69
CA GLU A 178 -0.97 4.75 13.27
C GLU A 178 -1.55 3.40 13.71
N SER A 179 -2.16 3.36 14.88
CA SER A 179 -2.85 2.17 15.40
C SER A 179 -4.34 2.33 15.17
N VAL A 180 -4.95 1.40 14.42
CA VAL A 180 -6.37 1.45 14.05
C VAL A 180 -7.08 0.22 14.63
N PRO A 181 -8.18 0.40 15.39
CA PRO A 181 -8.98 -0.72 15.87
C PRO A 181 -9.83 -1.33 14.75
N TYR A 182 -10.08 -2.64 14.83
CA TYR A 182 -10.96 -3.36 13.92
C TYR A 182 -11.65 -4.55 14.60
N MET A 183 -12.82 -4.92 14.10
CA MET A 183 -13.56 -6.10 14.59
C MET A 183 -13.16 -7.34 13.80
N LEU A 184 -12.73 -8.38 14.51
CA LEU A 184 -12.53 -9.73 13.96
C LEU A 184 -13.69 -10.61 14.41
N CYS A 185 -14.61 -10.90 13.50
CA CYS A 185 -15.74 -11.79 13.76
C CYS A 185 -15.49 -13.19 13.19
N ARG A 186 -15.82 -14.21 13.98
CA ARG A 186 -15.83 -15.63 13.57
C ARG A 186 -17.19 -16.24 13.85
N SER A 187 -17.64 -17.13 12.97
CA SER A 187 -18.83 -17.93 13.22
C SER A 187 -18.50 -18.99 14.29
N ASP A 188 -19.34 -19.09 15.33
CA ASP A 188 -19.23 -20.14 16.34
C ASP A 188 -19.73 -21.50 15.80
N ASP A 189 -20.52 -21.49 14.73
CA ASP A 189 -21.21 -22.66 14.20
C ASP A 189 -20.36 -23.42 13.15
N THR A 190 -19.88 -24.62 13.51
CA THR A 190 -19.55 -25.68 12.54
C THR A 190 -20.84 -26.36 12.09
N ARG A 191 -21.67 -25.68 11.28
CA ARG A 191 -22.91 -26.28 10.80
C ARG A 191 -22.63 -27.38 9.75
N PRO A 192 -23.33 -28.54 9.83
CA PRO A 192 -23.18 -29.61 8.85
C PRO A 192 -23.71 -29.14 7.49
N GLY A 193 -22.87 -29.21 6.46
CA GLY A 193 -23.27 -28.95 5.09
C GLY A 193 -24.27 -30.01 4.63
N GLY A 194 -25.55 -29.67 4.62
CA GLY A 194 -26.60 -30.61 4.24
C GLY A 194 -27.97 -29.97 4.21
N THR A 195 -28.25 -29.18 3.17
CA THR A 195 -29.55 -29.05 2.45
C THR A 195 -29.47 -27.89 1.47
N LEU A 196 -30.26 -27.95 0.39
CA LEU A 196 -30.26 -27.07 -0.79
C LEU A 196 -30.56 -25.58 -0.53
N TRP A 197 -30.67 -25.15 0.72
CA TRP A 197 -31.15 -23.83 1.12
C TRP A 197 -30.03 -23.09 1.88
N HIS A 198 -29.64 -21.93 1.36
CA HIS A 198 -28.67 -21.09 2.05
C HIS A 198 -29.35 -20.40 3.24
N SER A 199 -28.84 -20.66 4.45
CA SER A 199 -29.29 -19.98 5.68
C SER A 199 -29.01 -18.48 5.62
N SER A 200 -29.89 -17.67 6.23
CA SER A 200 -29.70 -16.22 6.31
C SER A 200 -28.40 -15.86 7.03
N LEU A 201 -27.55 -15.04 6.40
CA LEU A 201 -26.30 -14.57 7.00
C LEU A 201 -26.53 -13.83 8.32
N HIS A 202 -27.65 -13.12 8.45
CA HIS A 202 -28.01 -12.36 9.65
C HIS A 202 -28.35 -13.23 10.86
N GLU A 203 -28.75 -14.48 10.65
CA GLU A 203 -29.08 -15.42 11.72
C GLU A 203 -27.84 -16.18 12.23
N THR A 204 -26.67 -15.96 11.60
CA THR A 204 -25.42 -16.60 12.00
C THR A 204 -24.92 -15.99 13.29
N ARG A 205 -24.71 -16.82 14.32
CA ARG A 205 -24.10 -16.37 15.57
C ARG A 205 -22.61 -16.10 15.37
N LEU A 206 -22.21 -14.87 15.60
CA LEU A 206 -20.82 -14.43 15.46
C LEU A 206 -20.21 -14.12 16.83
N ALA A 207 -19.02 -14.65 17.09
CA ALA A 207 -18.13 -14.20 18.14
C ALA A 207 -17.19 -13.14 17.55
N CYS A 208 -17.33 -11.89 17.98
CA CYS A 208 -16.53 -10.76 17.51
C CYS A 208 -15.57 -10.27 18.59
N LEU A 209 -14.31 -10.06 18.22
CA LEU A 209 -13.27 -9.51 19.10
C LEU A 209 -12.71 -8.24 18.48
N GLU A 210 -12.54 -7.20 19.30
CA GLU A 210 -11.79 -6.02 18.89
C GLU A 210 -10.29 -6.33 18.87
N LYS A 211 -9.63 -5.93 17.80
CA LYS A 211 -8.18 -6.02 17.60
C LYS A 211 -7.64 -4.69 17.12
N VAL A 212 -6.33 -4.49 17.25
CA VAL A 212 -5.66 -3.27 16.77
C VAL A 212 -4.63 -3.65 15.72
N ILE A 213 -4.56 -2.88 14.65
CA ILE A 213 -3.54 -3.02 13.61
C ILE A 213 -2.67 -1.77 13.55
N SER A 214 -1.35 -1.97 13.58
CA SER A 214 -0.37 -0.90 13.40
C SER A 214 -0.08 -0.74 11.92
N VAL A 215 -0.24 0.47 11.41
CA VAL A 215 -0.01 0.76 9.99
C VAL A 215 0.92 1.93 9.81
N GLN A 216 2.00 1.70 9.08
CA GLN A 216 2.97 2.71 8.72
C GLN A 216 2.55 3.44 7.46
N ARG A 217 2.75 4.76 7.43
CA ARG A 217 2.49 5.61 6.28
C ARG A 217 3.61 6.63 6.10
N ASN A 218 3.95 6.91 4.86
CA ASN A 218 4.79 8.05 4.51
C ASN A 218 3.96 9.34 4.55
N ILE A 219 4.52 10.36 5.19
CA ILE A 219 4.08 11.74 5.15
C ILE A 219 5.04 12.50 4.25
N TYR A 220 4.51 13.16 3.24
CA TYR A 220 5.27 13.91 2.25
C TYR A 220 5.08 15.40 2.49
N GLY A 221 6.16 16.17 2.47
CA GLY A 221 6.06 17.62 2.62
C GLY A 221 7.15 18.39 1.87
N LYS A 222 6.97 19.71 1.79
CA LYS A 222 7.87 20.61 1.04
C LYS A 222 9.09 21.06 1.85
N SER A 223 8.94 21.23 3.16
CA SER A 223 10.02 21.66 4.07
C SER A 223 9.77 21.11 5.46
N LYS A 224 10.82 20.64 6.17
CA LYS A 224 10.72 20.11 7.54
C LYS A 224 10.18 21.11 8.59
N LEU A 225 10.03 22.39 8.22
CA LEU A 225 9.71 23.52 9.10
C LEU A 225 8.22 23.93 9.14
N ARG A 226 7.29 23.15 8.57
CA ARG A 226 5.86 23.48 8.65
C ARG A 226 4.94 22.26 8.57
#